data_AF-A0A671VEW8-F1
#
_entry.id   AF-A0A671VEW8-F1
#
_cell.length_a   1.000
_cell.length_b   1.000
_cell.length_c   1.000
_cell.angle_alpha   90.00
_cell.angle_beta   90.00
_cell.angle_gamma   90.00
#
_symmetry.space_group_name_H-M   'P 1'
#
loop_
_entity.id
_entity.type
_entity.pdbx_description
1 polymer ?
#
loop_
_entity_poly.entity_id
_entity_poly.type
_entity_poly.pdbx_seq_one_letter_code
_entity_poly.pdbx_strand_id
1 'polypeptide(L)'
;MLQIADFLCGIEFYQLALWHGYGPHVLQFNSVEITDITDVNHFMACFFPEGFDTDHDTFSMKIRAMQGCALCIFEQEKKLNILSQKGLCKLLHVLNFIRIMMQAFQGHENLYWQLYNGSLHIYTICRYLMTMNCSAQALEYLLWASISLELSIPLMTAKYLPWISTLYCAVCQCYYDNQAAVLAEVKDTCHLHPDTYKNTIIAMSTDLTSHIKPAVTCSRSVCSFLLTINCH
;
A
#
# COMPACT_ATOMS: atom_id res chain seq x y z
N MET A 1 -1.81 9.61 25.98
CA MET A 1 -0.99 10.20 24.90
C MET A 1 -1.61 10.02 23.52
N LEU A 2 -2.07 8.81 23.14
CA LEU A 2 -2.70 8.61 21.82
C LEU A 2 -3.88 9.54 21.54
N GLN A 3 -4.82 9.72 22.49
CA GLN A 3 -5.96 10.64 22.31
C GLN A 3 -5.56 12.08 21.96
N ILE A 4 -4.43 12.57 22.50
CA ILE A 4 -3.90 13.90 22.17
C ILE A 4 -3.33 13.88 20.75
N ALA A 5 -2.64 12.80 20.38
CA ALA A 5 -2.16 12.59 19.01
C ALA A 5 -3.30 12.57 17.99
N ASP A 6 -4.40 11.87 18.32
CA ASP A 6 -5.59 11.80 17.48
C ASP A 6 -6.23 13.18 17.31
N PHE A 7 -6.36 13.94 18.40
CA PHE A 7 -6.87 15.29 18.35
C PHE A 7 -6.00 16.18 17.47
N LEU A 8 -4.67 16.20 17.70
CA LEU A 8 -3.72 16.97 16.89
C LEU A 8 -3.75 16.57 15.41
N CYS A 9 -3.89 15.28 15.12
CA CYS A 9 -4.04 14.77 13.77
C CYS A 9 -5.35 15.24 13.12
N GLY A 10 -6.46 15.24 13.88
CA GLY A 10 -7.76 15.72 13.43
C GLY A 10 -7.83 17.22 13.14
N ILE A 11 -6.93 18.02 13.73
CA ILE A 11 -6.76 19.45 13.42
C ILE A 11 -5.56 19.72 12.47
N GLU A 12 -5.04 18.69 11.80
CA GLU A 12 -3.96 18.74 10.80
C GLU A 12 -2.58 19.19 11.33
N PHE A 13 -2.35 19.11 12.65
CA PHE A 13 -1.04 19.32 13.28
C PHE A 13 -0.20 18.04 13.29
N TYR A 14 0.04 17.47 12.10
CA TYR A 14 0.70 16.16 11.92
C TYR A 14 2.10 16.06 12.53
N GLN A 15 2.89 17.14 12.45
CA GLN A 15 4.22 17.15 13.07
C GLN A 15 4.15 17.01 14.60
N LEU A 16 3.21 17.74 15.24
CA LEU A 16 3.01 17.65 16.69
C LEU A 16 2.40 16.30 17.09
N ALA A 17 1.44 15.80 16.30
CA ALA A 17 0.85 14.48 16.53
C ALA A 17 1.91 13.37 16.48
N LEU A 18 2.85 13.46 15.54
CA LEU A 18 3.97 12.53 15.44
C LEU A 18 4.93 12.67 16.62
N TRP A 19 5.38 13.88 16.94
CA TRP A 19 6.43 14.12 17.94
C TRP A 19 5.97 13.96 19.39
N HIS A 20 4.73 14.31 19.70
CA HIS A 20 4.21 14.28 21.07
C HIS A 20 3.23 13.14 21.33
N GLY A 21 2.92 12.36 20.31
CA GLY A 21 1.84 11.38 20.34
C GLY A 21 2.28 10.03 19.83
N TYR A 22 2.12 9.82 18.53
CA TYR A 22 2.30 8.51 17.90
C TYR A 22 3.74 8.00 17.98
N GLY A 23 4.73 8.84 17.63
CA GLY A 23 6.15 8.46 17.62
C GLY A 23 6.64 7.97 18.98
N PRO A 24 6.53 8.78 20.05
CA PRO A 24 6.89 8.34 21.40
C PRO A 24 6.16 7.08 21.85
N HIS A 25 4.90 6.88 21.44
CA HIS A 25 4.16 5.68 21.82
C HIS A 25 4.67 4.43 21.10
N VAL A 26 5.04 4.52 19.83
CA VAL A 26 5.73 3.42 19.13
C VAL A 26 7.07 3.13 19.81
N LEU A 27 7.81 4.18 20.17
CA LEU A 27 9.12 4.08 20.82
C LEU A 27 9.10 3.47 22.23
N GLN A 28 7.94 3.49 22.90
CA GLN A 28 7.76 2.79 24.19
C GLN A 28 7.84 1.26 24.04
N PHE A 29 7.50 0.73 22.86
CA PHE A 29 7.55 -0.70 22.59
C PHE A 29 8.87 -1.12 21.94
N ASN A 30 9.45 -0.26 21.10
CA ASN A 30 10.71 -0.52 20.44
C ASN A 30 11.44 0.77 20.07
N SER A 31 12.76 0.85 20.27
CA SER A 31 13.61 1.98 19.86
C SER A 31 13.74 2.23 18.34
N VAL A 32 13.17 1.38 17.48
CA VAL A 32 13.27 1.45 16.02
C VAL A 32 12.11 2.27 15.42
N GLU A 33 12.42 3.18 14.49
CA GLU A 33 11.38 3.93 13.75
C GLU A 33 10.62 3.01 12.78
N ILE A 34 9.35 3.30 12.52
CA ILE A 34 8.53 2.45 11.64
C ILE A 34 9.10 2.34 10.21
N THR A 35 9.85 3.34 9.75
CA THR A 35 10.47 3.37 8.42
C THR A 35 11.68 2.45 8.29
N ASP A 36 12.24 2.01 9.42
CA ASP A 36 13.44 1.16 9.49
C ASP A 36 13.09 -0.34 9.57
N ILE A 37 11.80 -0.67 9.60
CA ILE A 37 11.32 -2.05 9.59
C ILE A 37 11.48 -2.66 8.20
N THR A 38 12.19 -3.78 8.12
CA THR A 38 12.67 -4.38 6.86
C THR A 38 11.79 -5.51 6.34
N ASP A 39 11.21 -6.30 7.24
CA ASP A 39 10.46 -7.51 6.91
C ASP A 39 9.50 -7.91 8.04
N VAL A 40 8.69 -8.94 7.78
CA VAL A 40 7.67 -9.43 8.72
C VAL A 40 8.28 -9.97 10.02
N ASN A 41 9.42 -10.66 9.96
CA ASN A 41 10.04 -11.20 11.18
C ASN A 41 10.56 -10.07 12.06
N HIS A 42 11.18 -9.06 11.44
CA HIS A 42 11.59 -7.84 12.14
C HIS A 42 10.38 -7.14 12.76
N PHE A 43 9.29 -6.94 12.02
CA PHE A 43 8.04 -6.36 12.54
C PHE A 43 7.49 -7.15 13.75
N MET A 44 7.38 -8.47 13.63
CA MET A 44 6.87 -9.32 14.70
C MET A 44 7.77 -9.27 15.94
N ALA A 45 9.09 -9.38 15.78
CA ALA A 45 10.02 -9.26 16.89
C ALA A 45 9.93 -7.89 17.58
N CYS A 46 9.68 -6.82 16.82
CA CYS A 46 9.58 -5.47 17.34
C CYS A 46 8.30 -5.19 18.12
N PHE A 47 7.15 -5.59 17.58
CA PHE A 47 5.85 -5.14 18.08
C PHE A 47 5.01 -6.25 18.69
N PHE A 48 5.24 -7.50 18.30
CA PHE A 48 4.44 -8.67 18.69
C PHE A 48 5.33 -9.91 18.93
N PRO A 49 6.32 -9.85 19.84
CA PRO A 49 7.27 -10.94 20.06
C PRO A 49 6.60 -12.21 20.59
N GLU A 50 5.47 -12.07 21.29
CA GLU A 50 4.64 -13.16 21.81
C GLU A 50 3.47 -13.50 20.87
N GLY A 51 3.43 -12.92 19.66
CA GLY A 51 2.32 -13.03 18.73
C GLY A 51 1.20 -12.02 19.00
N PHE A 52 0.01 -12.30 18.45
CA PHE A 52 -1.15 -11.40 18.50
C PHE A 52 -2.09 -11.66 19.69
N ASP A 53 -1.78 -12.65 20.53
CA ASP A 53 -2.60 -13.05 21.70
C ASP A 53 -2.49 -12.07 22.88
N THR A 54 -1.88 -10.91 22.66
CA THR A 54 -1.86 -9.80 23.61
C THR A 54 -3.27 -9.27 23.90
N ASP A 55 -3.44 -8.62 25.05
CA ASP A 55 -4.63 -7.84 25.38
C ASP A 55 -5.10 -6.97 24.19
N HIS A 56 -6.41 -7.00 23.91
CA HIS A 56 -7.02 -6.32 22.76
C HIS A 56 -6.74 -4.82 22.76
N ASP A 57 -6.71 -4.20 23.94
CA ASP A 57 -6.46 -2.75 24.06
C ASP A 57 -5.01 -2.44 23.71
N THR A 58 -4.06 -3.25 24.19
CA THR A 58 -2.63 -3.14 23.87
C THR A 58 -2.38 -3.34 22.38
N PHE A 59 -3.00 -4.37 21.77
CA PHE A 59 -2.94 -4.58 20.32
C PHE A 59 -3.45 -3.35 19.58
N SER A 60 -4.66 -2.88 19.94
CA SER A 60 -5.29 -1.72 19.30
C SER A 60 -4.46 -0.44 19.43
N MET A 61 -3.84 -0.21 20.58
CA MET A 61 -2.97 0.95 20.81
C MET A 61 -1.71 0.90 19.94
N LYS A 62 -1.05 -0.27 19.83
CA LYS A 62 0.12 -0.46 18.96
C LYS A 62 -0.22 -0.18 17.51
N ILE A 63 -1.30 -0.78 16.99
CA ILE A 63 -1.75 -0.57 15.61
C ILE A 63 -2.07 0.90 15.35
N ARG A 64 -2.87 1.51 16.24
CA ARG A 64 -3.25 2.93 16.14
C ARG A 64 -2.04 3.85 16.08
N ALA A 65 -1.03 3.60 16.92
CA ALA A 65 0.18 4.41 16.92
C ALA A 65 1.01 4.24 15.65
N MET A 66 1.18 3.01 15.17
CA MET A 66 1.91 2.73 13.94
C MET A 66 1.22 3.35 12.70
N GLN A 67 -0.10 3.20 12.58
CA GLN A 67 -0.89 3.82 11.51
C GLN A 67 -0.88 5.36 11.62
N GLY A 68 -0.97 5.90 12.83
CA GLY A 68 -0.86 7.33 13.10
C GLY A 68 0.50 7.90 12.69
N CYS A 69 1.59 7.19 12.97
CA CYS A 69 2.93 7.55 12.50
C CYS A 69 3.00 7.59 10.97
N ALA A 70 2.54 6.52 10.29
CA ALA A 70 2.54 6.42 8.84
C ALA A 70 1.75 7.58 8.19
N LEU A 71 0.55 7.86 8.71
CA LEU A 71 -0.28 8.97 8.25
C LEU A 71 0.40 10.33 8.45
N CYS A 72 0.97 10.57 9.63
CA CYS A 72 1.62 11.85 9.92
C CYS A 72 2.87 12.09 9.07
N ILE A 73 3.65 11.04 8.77
CA ILE A 73 4.80 11.14 7.86
C ILE A 73 4.31 11.47 6.44
N PHE A 74 3.27 10.78 5.97
CA PHE A 74 2.68 11.04 4.66
C PHE A 74 2.20 12.48 4.50
N GLU A 75 1.38 12.97 5.44
CA GLU A 75 0.81 14.32 5.35
C GLU A 75 1.87 15.42 5.47
N GLN A 76 2.97 15.17 6.19
CA GLN A 76 4.12 16.09 6.23
C GLN A 76 4.79 16.22 4.86
N GLU A 77 5.05 15.10 4.16
CA GLU A 77 5.67 15.14 2.83
C GLU A 77 4.71 15.67 1.75
N LYS A 78 3.41 15.42 1.89
CA LYS A 78 2.36 15.96 1.00
C LYS A 78 2.23 17.47 1.10
N LYS A 79 2.39 18.06 2.29
CA LYS A 79 2.28 19.51 2.52
C LYS A 79 3.34 20.34 1.78
N LEU A 80 4.45 19.74 1.36
CA LEU A 80 5.57 20.44 0.71
C LEU A 80 5.26 20.89 -0.73
N ASN A 81 4.12 20.51 -1.31
CA ASN A 81 3.65 20.77 -2.70
C ASN A 81 4.58 20.25 -3.82
N ILE A 82 5.87 20.07 -3.55
CA ILE A 82 6.87 19.46 -4.43
C ILE A 82 7.45 18.26 -3.71
N LEU A 83 7.30 17.08 -4.32
CA LEU A 83 7.87 15.85 -3.78
C LEU A 83 9.38 15.81 -4.08
N SER A 84 10.20 16.03 -3.05
CA SER A 84 11.65 15.84 -3.15
C SER A 84 12.02 14.36 -3.24
N GLN A 85 13.21 14.03 -3.75
CA GLN A 85 13.73 12.65 -3.76
C GLN A 85 13.83 12.05 -2.34
N LYS A 86 14.21 12.86 -1.35
CA LYS A 86 14.22 12.44 0.06
C LYS A 86 12.80 12.15 0.57
N GLY A 87 11.83 12.98 0.18
CA GLY A 87 10.42 12.78 0.51
C GLY A 87 9.86 11.52 -0.14
N LEU A 88 10.15 11.30 -1.42
CA LEU A 88 9.79 10.07 -2.13
C LEU A 88 10.36 8.84 -1.40
N CYS A 89 11.65 8.83 -1.09
CA CYS A 89 12.28 7.74 -0.35
C CYS A 89 11.55 7.44 0.97
N LYS A 90 11.26 8.48 1.77
CA LYS A 90 10.47 8.32 3.01
C LYS A 90 9.09 7.74 2.77
N LEU A 91 8.37 8.19 1.74
CA LEU A 91 7.05 7.65 1.42
C LEU A 91 7.10 6.18 1.00
N LEU A 92 8.16 5.77 0.29
CA LEU A 92 8.38 4.35 -0.04
C LEU A 92 8.67 3.52 1.22
N HIS A 93 9.44 4.05 2.17
CA HIS A 93 9.61 3.39 3.48
C HIS A 93 8.29 3.24 4.24
N VAL A 94 7.43 4.26 4.22
CA VAL A 94 6.09 4.19 4.83
C VAL A 94 5.21 3.15 4.11
N LEU A 95 5.19 3.14 2.78
CA LEU A 95 4.45 2.15 1.99
C LEU A 95 4.93 0.73 2.28
N ASN A 96 6.25 0.52 2.33
CA ASN A 96 6.85 -0.76 2.67
C ASN A 96 6.48 -1.21 4.08
N PHE A 97 6.49 -0.30 5.06
CA PHE A 97 6.05 -0.58 6.41
C PHE A 97 4.58 -1.01 6.47
N ILE A 98 3.66 -0.29 5.80
CA ILE A 98 2.24 -0.65 5.76
C ILE A 98 2.06 -2.03 5.12
N ARG A 99 2.78 -2.31 4.02
CA ARG A 99 2.79 -3.63 3.37
C ARG A 99 3.25 -4.73 4.31
N ILE A 100 4.36 -4.55 5.03
CA ILE A 100 4.88 -5.52 6.01
C ILE A 100 3.87 -5.76 7.13
N MET A 101 3.27 -4.70 7.66
CA MET A 101 2.24 -4.78 8.70
C MET A 101 1.02 -5.57 8.21
N MET A 102 0.53 -5.29 7.00
CA MET A 102 -0.55 -6.07 6.39
C MET A 102 -0.13 -7.53 6.19
N GLN A 103 1.08 -7.79 5.71
CA GLN A 103 1.60 -9.15 5.51
C GLN A 103 1.67 -9.95 6.81
N ALA A 104 2.01 -9.29 7.93
CA ALA A 104 2.01 -9.91 9.26
C ALA A 104 0.61 -10.33 9.72
N PHE A 105 -0.44 -9.60 9.32
CA PHE A 105 -1.83 -9.94 9.64
C PHE A 105 -2.46 -10.91 8.64
N GLN A 106 -1.81 -11.17 7.52
CA GLN A 106 -2.29 -12.11 6.53
C GLN A 106 -2.40 -13.51 7.15
N GLY A 107 -3.53 -14.18 6.94
CA GLY A 107 -3.82 -15.50 7.53
C GLY A 107 -4.51 -15.46 8.90
N HIS A 108 -4.61 -14.29 9.53
CA HIS A 108 -5.40 -14.09 10.74
C HIS A 108 -6.76 -13.51 10.38
N GLU A 109 -7.76 -14.37 10.17
CA GLU A 109 -9.10 -13.95 9.69
C GLU A 109 -9.74 -12.86 10.56
N ASN A 110 -9.52 -12.88 11.88
CA ASN A 110 -10.04 -11.88 12.80
C ASN A 110 -9.42 -10.48 12.63
N LEU A 111 -8.27 -10.38 11.96
CA LEU A 111 -7.54 -9.13 11.72
C LEU A 111 -7.79 -8.57 10.30
N TYR A 112 -8.75 -9.11 9.55
CA TYR A 112 -9.06 -8.67 8.18
C TYR A 112 -9.32 -7.16 8.06
N TRP A 113 -9.87 -6.54 9.10
CA TRP A 113 -10.10 -5.09 9.15
C TRP A 113 -8.79 -4.29 9.04
N GLN A 114 -7.68 -4.83 9.56
CA GLN A 114 -6.36 -4.20 9.45
C GLN A 114 -5.80 -4.29 8.04
N LEU A 115 -6.10 -5.35 7.30
CA LEU A 115 -5.79 -5.45 5.86
C LEU A 115 -6.57 -4.38 5.08
N TYR A 116 -7.87 -4.26 5.35
CA TYR A 116 -8.69 -3.23 4.71
C TYR A 116 -8.15 -1.82 4.97
N ASN A 117 -7.88 -1.46 6.22
CA ASN A 117 -7.32 -0.14 6.56
C ASN A 117 -5.94 0.09 5.94
N GLY A 118 -5.06 -0.91 5.96
CA GLY A 118 -3.75 -0.83 5.32
C GLY A 118 -3.86 -0.55 3.82
N SER A 119 -4.83 -1.18 3.14
CA SER A 119 -5.08 -0.92 1.71
C SER A 119 -5.56 0.50 1.43
N LEU A 120 -6.36 1.11 2.32
CA LEU A 120 -6.76 2.52 2.23
C LEU A 120 -5.55 3.45 2.31
N HIS A 121 -4.63 3.18 3.24
CA HIS A 121 -3.39 3.95 3.38
C HIS A 121 -2.49 3.80 2.17
N ILE A 122 -2.25 2.57 1.70
CA ILE A 122 -1.48 2.31 0.48
C ILE A 122 -2.07 3.08 -0.70
N TYR A 123 -3.38 2.95 -0.94
CA TYR A 123 -4.05 3.66 -2.02
C TYR A 123 -3.87 5.17 -1.91
N THR A 124 -4.09 5.75 -0.72
CA THR A 124 -4.01 7.20 -0.51
C THR A 124 -2.62 7.73 -0.82
N ILE A 125 -1.57 7.07 -0.33
CA ILE A 125 -0.18 7.46 -0.59
C ILE A 125 0.15 7.26 -2.08
N CYS A 126 -0.23 6.12 -2.67
CA CYS A 126 0.03 5.83 -4.08
C CYS A 126 -0.67 6.81 -5.02
N ARG A 127 -1.92 7.21 -4.71
CA ARG A 127 -2.62 8.25 -5.48
C ARG A 127 -1.86 9.57 -5.48
N TYR A 128 -1.30 9.96 -4.34
CA TYR A 128 -0.43 11.13 -4.27
C TYR A 128 0.84 10.95 -5.12
N LEU A 129 1.50 9.79 -5.03
CA LEU A 129 2.67 9.49 -5.87
C LEU A 129 2.35 9.57 -7.37
N MET A 130 1.20 9.04 -7.79
CA MET A 130 0.73 9.14 -9.18
C MET A 130 0.55 10.60 -9.61
N THR A 131 -0.03 11.47 -8.77
CA THR A 131 -0.13 12.91 -9.09
C THR A 131 1.23 13.62 -9.16
N MET A 132 2.27 13.03 -8.57
CA MET A 132 3.65 13.50 -8.60
C MET A 132 4.50 12.80 -9.68
N ASN A 133 3.86 12.17 -10.67
CA ASN A 133 4.51 11.41 -11.76
C ASN A 133 5.41 10.25 -11.28
N CYS A 134 5.12 9.68 -10.11
CA CYS A 134 5.82 8.53 -9.54
C CYS A 134 4.98 7.24 -9.65
N SER A 135 4.26 7.07 -10.76
CA SER A 135 3.37 5.93 -11.01
C SER A 135 4.12 4.59 -11.06
N ALA A 136 5.39 4.59 -11.47
CA ALA A 136 6.24 3.40 -11.50
C ALA A 136 6.46 2.83 -10.09
N GLN A 137 6.75 3.70 -9.12
CA GLN A 137 6.96 3.30 -7.72
C GLN A 137 5.65 2.92 -7.02
N ALA A 138 4.52 3.54 -7.39
CA ALA A 138 3.22 3.24 -6.82
C ALA A 138 2.66 1.87 -7.24
N LEU A 139 3.00 1.42 -8.46
CA LEU A 139 2.41 0.25 -9.10
C LEU A 139 2.52 -1.02 -8.25
N GLU A 140 3.71 -1.32 -7.71
CA GLU A 140 3.93 -2.56 -6.94
C GLU A 140 3.08 -2.62 -5.67
N TYR A 141 2.92 -1.49 -4.97
CA TYR A 141 2.17 -1.43 -3.72
C TYR A 141 0.66 -1.53 -3.97
N LEU A 142 0.15 -0.87 -5.03
CA LEU A 142 -1.26 -0.97 -5.42
C LEU A 142 -1.62 -2.41 -5.83
N LEU A 143 -0.74 -3.07 -6.61
CA LEU A 143 -0.96 -4.45 -7.03
C LEU A 143 -0.95 -5.39 -5.81
N TRP A 144 0.02 -5.23 -4.91
CA TRP A 144 0.09 -6.02 -3.69
C TRP A 144 -1.12 -5.80 -2.78
N ALA A 145 -1.56 -4.55 -2.59
CA ALA A 145 -2.76 -4.23 -1.82
C ALA A 145 -4.01 -4.88 -2.43
N SER A 146 -4.15 -4.89 -3.76
CA SER A 146 -5.26 -5.55 -4.45
C SER A 146 -5.28 -7.05 -4.15
N ILE A 147 -4.16 -7.73 -4.38
CA ILE A 147 -4.04 -9.18 -4.18
C ILE A 147 -4.22 -9.57 -2.70
N SER A 148 -3.67 -8.80 -1.77
CA SER A 148 -3.78 -9.11 -0.33
C SER A 148 -5.23 -9.09 0.17
N LEU A 149 -6.06 -8.17 -0.33
CA LEU A 149 -7.49 -8.16 -0.04
C LEU A 149 -8.21 -9.37 -0.66
N GLU A 150 -7.83 -9.78 -1.88
CA GLU A 150 -8.41 -10.95 -2.53
C GLU A 150 -8.12 -12.26 -1.80
N LEU A 151 -6.94 -12.35 -1.18
CA LEU A 151 -6.53 -13.50 -0.40
C LEU A 151 -7.21 -13.55 0.98
N SER A 152 -7.97 -12.52 1.37
CA SER A 152 -8.69 -12.47 2.64
C SER A 152 -10.16 -12.85 2.45
N ILE A 153 -10.54 -14.04 2.94
CA ILE A 153 -11.90 -14.57 2.82
C ILE A 153 -12.96 -13.58 3.34
N PRO A 154 -12.81 -12.92 4.51
CA PRO A 154 -13.79 -11.94 4.99
C PRO A 154 -13.96 -10.71 4.09
N LEU A 155 -12.93 -10.35 3.32
CA LEU A 155 -12.94 -9.20 2.41
C LEU A 155 -13.43 -9.55 1.01
N MET A 156 -13.47 -10.83 0.63
CA MET A 156 -14.02 -11.30 -0.64
C MET A 156 -15.54 -11.43 -0.63
N THR A 157 -16.21 -10.33 -0.28
CA THR A 157 -17.66 -10.21 -0.31
C THR A 157 -18.10 -9.03 -1.18
N ALA A 158 -19.35 -9.05 -1.64
CA ALA A 158 -19.89 -7.99 -2.50
C ALA A 158 -19.79 -6.58 -1.90
N LYS A 159 -19.74 -6.49 -0.57
CA LYS A 159 -19.56 -5.24 0.18
C LYS A 159 -18.24 -4.54 -0.15
N TYR A 160 -17.16 -5.28 -0.34
CA TYR A 160 -15.81 -4.73 -0.52
C TYR A 160 -15.35 -4.75 -1.99
N LEU A 161 -16.09 -5.40 -2.89
CA LEU A 161 -15.83 -5.41 -4.34
C LEU A 161 -15.60 -4.01 -4.95
N PRO A 162 -16.38 -2.96 -4.61
CA PRO A 162 -16.13 -1.62 -5.16
C PRO A 162 -14.74 -1.09 -4.79
N TRP A 163 -14.26 -1.39 -3.58
CA TRP A 163 -12.94 -0.98 -3.13
C TRP A 163 -11.82 -1.76 -3.83
N ILE A 164 -11.95 -3.08 -3.93
CA ILE A 164 -11.01 -3.93 -4.67
C ILE A 164 -10.92 -3.48 -6.13
N SER A 165 -12.07 -3.20 -6.77
CA SER A 165 -12.11 -2.65 -8.13
C SER A 165 -11.41 -1.29 -8.23
N THR A 166 -11.53 -0.42 -7.22
CA THR A 166 -10.86 0.88 -7.20
C THR A 166 -9.34 0.73 -7.18
N LEU A 167 -8.81 -0.24 -6.42
CA LEU A 167 -7.38 -0.54 -6.41
C LEU A 167 -6.90 -1.03 -7.79
N TYR A 168 -7.63 -1.96 -8.42
CA TYR A 168 -7.30 -2.43 -9.77
C TYR A 168 -7.37 -1.32 -10.82
N CYS A 169 -8.33 -0.40 -10.73
CA CYS A 169 -8.36 0.78 -11.60
C CYS A 169 -7.12 1.64 -11.45
N ALA A 170 -6.62 1.82 -10.21
CA ALA A 170 -5.38 2.55 -9.97
C ALA A 170 -4.14 1.82 -10.50
N VAL A 171 -4.10 0.48 -10.40
CA VAL A 171 -3.06 -0.36 -11.02
C VAL A 171 -3.04 -0.15 -12.54
N CYS A 172 -4.21 -0.22 -13.19
CA CYS A 172 -4.33 0.03 -14.63
C CYS A 172 -3.86 1.44 -15.03
N GLN A 173 -4.22 2.45 -14.23
CA GLN A 173 -3.76 3.82 -14.47
C GLN A 173 -2.23 3.92 -14.37
N CYS A 174 -1.61 3.32 -13.34
CA CYS A 174 -0.14 3.30 -13.24
C CYS A 174 0.52 2.63 -14.44
N TYR A 175 -0.03 1.50 -14.92
CA TYR A 175 0.48 0.85 -16.13
C TYR A 175 0.40 1.77 -17.35
N TYR A 176 -0.73 2.46 -17.53
CA TYR A 176 -0.92 3.40 -18.63
C TYR A 176 0.07 4.58 -18.55
N ASP A 177 0.23 5.19 -17.37
CA ASP A 177 1.16 6.30 -17.15
C ASP A 177 2.61 5.89 -17.45
N ASN A 178 3.01 4.71 -16.99
CA ASN A 178 4.35 4.18 -17.22
C ASN A 178 4.61 3.89 -18.70
N GLN A 179 3.62 3.35 -19.43
CA GLN A 179 3.74 3.15 -20.87
C GLN A 179 3.77 4.46 -21.65
N ALA A 180 2.97 5.45 -21.25
CA ALA A 180 2.99 6.78 -21.85
C ALA A 180 4.36 7.45 -21.69
N ALA A 181 5.01 7.28 -20.52
CA ALA A 181 6.38 7.76 -20.30
C ALA A 181 7.38 7.08 -21.24
N VAL A 182 7.34 5.74 -21.35
CA VAL A 182 8.22 4.98 -22.27
C VAL A 182 7.96 5.37 -23.74
N LEU A 183 6.71 5.52 -24.14
CA LEU A 183 6.36 5.92 -25.50
C LEU A 183 6.77 7.37 -25.80
N ALA A 184 6.74 8.28 -24.83
CA ALA A 184 7.27 9.63 -24.99
C ALA A 184 8.79 9.60 -25.23
N GLU A 185 9.53 8.82 -24.46
CA GLU A 185 10.98 8.62 -24.63
C GLU A 185 11.33 7.99 -26.00
N VAL A 186 10.52 7.02 -26.46
CA VAL A 186 10.72 6.34 -27.75
C VAL A 186 10.28 7.21 -28.95
N LYS A 187 9.24 8.04 -28.81
CA LYS A 187 8.74 8.91 -29.88
C LYS A 187 9.71 10.06 -30.19
N ASP A 188 10.53 10.46 -29.21
CA ASP A 188 11.66 11.35 -29.42
C ASP A 188 12.82 10.67 -30.18
N THR A 189 12.78 9.34 -30.36
CA THR A 189 13.83 8.57 -31.05
C THR A 189 13.40 7.84 -32.32
N CYS A 190 12.12 7.47 -32.56
CA CYS A 190 11.63 6.96 -33.86
C CYS A 190 10.08 6.86 -33.93
N HIS A 191 9.52 7.07 -35.12
CA HIS A 191 8.08 6.95 -35.43
C HIS A 191 7.59 5.49 -35.44
N LEU A 192 6.64 5.09 -34.58
CA LEU A 192 6.00 3.77 -34.65
C LEU A 192 4.47 3.75 -34.39
N HIS A 193 3.88 2.67 -34.92
CA HIS A 193 2.51 2.46 -35.43
C HIS A 193 1.47 1.99 -34.35
N PRO A 194 0.14 2.09 -34.57
CA PRO A 194 -0.92 1.99 -33.54
C PRO A 194 -1.29 0.58 -33.00
N ASP A 195 -0.56 -0.50 -33.29
CA ASP A 195 -0.97 -1.87 -32.93
C ASP A 195 -0.62 -2.31 -31.48
N THR A 196 -0.03 -1.41 -30.68
CA THR A 196 0.49 -1.71 -29.33
C THR A 196 -0.59 -1.96 -28.27
N TYR A 197 -1.80 -1.44 -28.46
CA TYR A 197 -2.83 -1.42 -27.41
C TYR A 197 -3.46 -2.80 -27.09
N LYS A 198 -3.55 -3.72 -28.07
CA LYS A 198 -4.08 -5.08 -27.83
C LYS A 198 -3.07 -6.00 -27.14
N ASN A 199 -1.79 -5.80 -27.37
CA ASN A 199 -0.73 -6.62 -26.77
C ASN A 199 -0.48 -6.25 -25.31
N THR A 200 -0.80 -5.02 -24.89
CA THR A 200 -0.71 -4.58 -23.49
C THR A 200 -1.63 -5.35 -22.55
N ILE A 201 -2.90 -5.59 -22.93
CA ILE A 201 -3.86 -6.30 -22.06
C ILE A 201 -3.48 -7.79 -21.91
N ILE A 202 -2.97 -8.42 -22.97
CA ILE A 202 -2.48 -9.80 -22.92
C ILE A 202 -1.19 -9.87 -22.09
N ALA A 203 -0.28 -8.90 -22.25
CA ALA A 203 0.93 -8.77 -21.43
C ALA A 203 0.62 -8.57 -19.93
N MET A 204 -0.41 -7.77 -19.60
CA MET A 204 -0.90 -7.60 -18.22
C MET A 204 -1.31 -8.92 -17.57
N SER A 205 -1.86 -9.88 -18.34
CA SER A 205 -2.22 -11.21 -17.83
C SER A 205 -0.99 -12.12 -17.64
N THR A 206 0.00 -12.02 -18.53
CA THR A 206 1.19 -12.89 -18.51
C THR A 206 2.28 -12.41 -17.56
N ASP A 207 2.44 -11.11 -17.34
CA ASP A 207 3.44 -10.56 -16.41
C ASP A 207 2.97 -10.56 -14.94
N LEU A 208 1.65 -10.46 -14.69
CA LEU A 208 1.12 -10.78 -13.37
C LEU A 208 1.51 -12.22 -12.99
N THR A 209 1.47 -13.19 -13.91
CA THR A 209 1.88 -14.57 -13.60
C THR A 209 3.39 -14.79 -13.46
N SER A 210 4.25 -13.91 -13.97
CA SER A 210 5.71 -14.09 -13.96
C SER A 210 6.35 -13.57 -12.65
N HIS A 211 5.89 -12.42 -12.14
CA HIS A 211 6.40 -11.79 -10.92
C HIS A 211 5.80 -12.37 -9.62
N ILE A 212 4.68 -13.10 -9.69
CA ILE A 212 3.94 -13.65 -8.53
C ILE A 212 4.51 -15.00 -8.03
N LYS A 213 5.53 -15.58 -8.70
CA LYS A 213 6.04 -16.93 -8.39
C LYS A 213 6.53 -17.19 -6.95
N PRO A 214 7.06 -16.22 -6.17
CA PRO A 214 7.43 -16.53 -4.79
C PRO A 214 6.27 -16.33 -3.78
N ALA A 215 5.16 -15.67 -4.16
CA ALA A 215 4.18 -15.18 -3.17
C ALA A 215 2.76 -15.77 -3.27
N VAL A 216 2.37 -16.43 -4.37
CA VAL A 216 1.01 -16.98 -4.49
C VAL A 216 1.00 -18.33 -5.18
N THR A 217 1.09 -19.41 -4.39
CA THR A 217 0.69 -20.76 -4.81
C THR A 217 -0.83 -20.98 -4.74
N CYS A 218 -1.63 -19.96 -4.40
CA CYS A 218 -3.06 -20.09 -4.19
C CYS A 218 -3.85 -18.88 -4.72
N SER A 219 -4.06 -18.78 -6.04
CA SER A 219 -5.27 -18.17 -6.64
C SER A 219 -5.13 -18.14 -8.17
N ARG A 220 -5.60 -19.19 -8.85
CA ARG A 220 -5.78 -19.21 -10.32
C ARG A 220 -7.12 -18.60 -10.75
N SER A 221 -7.95 -18.15 -9.80
CA SER A 221 -9.37 -17.83 -10.03
C SER A 221 -9.59 -16.45 -10.68
N VAL A 222 -8.77 -15.45 -10.32
CA VAL A 222 -9.08 -14.04 -10.61
C VAL A 222 -8.65 -13.59 -12.01
N CYS A 223 -7.57 -14.15 -12.57
CA CYS A 223 -7.19 -13.89 -13.97
C CYS A 223 -8.31 -14.25 -14.96
N SER A 224 -9.18 -15.21 -14.61
CA SER A 224 -10.32 -15.59 -15.46
C SER A 224 -11.46 -14.56 -15.41
N PHE A 225 -11.62 -13.83 -14.30
CA PHE A 225 -12.70 -12.86 -14.13
C PHE A 225 -12.46 -11.55 -14.90
N LEU A 226 -11.21 -11.07 -14.95
CA LEU A 226 -10.84 -9.88 -15.73
C LEU A 226 -10.88 -10.14 -17.25
N LEU A 227 -10.65 -11.37 -17.71
CA LEU A 227 -10.81 -11.75 -19.11
C LEU A 227 -12.28 -11.78 -19.57
N THR A 228 -13.23 -11.98 -18.66
CA THR A 228 -14.65 -12.13 -19.01
C THR A 228 -15.36 -10.76 -19.16
N ILE A 229 -14.89 -9.71 -18.47
CA ILE A 229 -15.51 -8.38 -18.53
C ILE A 229 -15.16 -7.62 -19.82
N ASN A 230 -14.10 -7.99 -20.54
CA ASN A 230 -13.71 -7.39 -21.83
C ASN A 230 -14.27 -8.13 -23.07
N CYS A 231 -15.18 -9.08 -22.89
CA CYS A 231 -15.89 -9.77 -23.98
C CYS A 231 -17.41 -9.63 -23.83
N HIS A 232 -17.92 -8.39 -23.76
CA HIS A 232 -19.29 -8.06 -24.16
C HIS A 232 -19.42 -6.61 -24.61
#